data_AF-A0A392MEH3-F1
#
_entry.id   AF-A0A392MEH3-F1
#
_cell.length_a   1.000
_cell.length_b   1.000
_cell.length_c   1.000
_cell.angle_alpha   90.00
_cell.angle_beta   90.00
_cell.angle_gamma   90.00
#
_symmetry.space_group_name_H-M   'P 1'
#
loop_
_entity.id
_entity.type
_entity.pdbx_description
1 polymer ?
#
loop_
_entity_poly.entity_id
_entity_poly.type
_entity_poly.pdbx_seq_one_letter_code
_entity_poly.pdbx_strand_id
1 'polypeptide(L)'
;VETDNEDVGKSVSEYFGISGSDPKVLAYTGNDDGRKFIFDGEVTVDKIKAFGEDFLEDKLKPFFKSDPVPETNDGDVKIVVGNNFDEIVLDESKDVLLEIYAPWCGHCQHLEPIYNKLAKHLRSIDSLVIAKMDGTQNEHPRAKSDGFPTLLFFPAGNKSFDPITVETDRTVVAFYKFLKQHASIPFKLQKPTSTPKPEGSDVKESSDAKETQSSSNSDVKDEL
;
A
#
# COMPACT_ATOMS: atom_id res chain seq x y z
N VAL A 1 2.90 11.23 -27.67
CA VAL A 1 3.15 12.37 -26.75
C VAL A 1 4.58 12.79 -26.97
N GLU A 2 4.88 14.08 -27.07
CA GLU A 2 6.28 14.58 -27.05
C GLU A 2 6.76 14.53 -25.60
N THR A 3 7.43 13.45 -25.21
CA THR A 3 7.79 13.16 -23.82
C THR A 3 8.96 14.00 -23.30
N ASP A 4 9.68 14.64 -24.23
CA ASP A 4 10.73 15.63 -24.06
C ASP A 4 10.21 17.04 -23.72
N ASN A 5 8.90 17.28 -23.88
CA ASN A 5 8.25 18.49 -23.36
C ASN A 5 7.96 18.31 -21.86
N GLU A 6 8.78 18.89 -20.99
CA GLU A 6 8.65 18.73 -19.53
C GLU A 6 7.35 19.33 -18.95
N ASP A 7 6.83 20.42 -19.54
CA ASP A 7 5.64 21.13 -19.05
C ASP A 7 4.33 20.31 -19.18
N VAL A 8 4.23 19.47 -20.22
CA VAL A 8 2.98 18.74 -20.56
C VAL A 8 3.23 17.27 -20.85
N GLY A 9 4.28 16.94 -21.59
CA GLY A 9 4.55 15.61 -22.12
C GLY A 9 4.75 14.55 -21.04
N LYS A 10 5.50 14.90 -19.99
CA LYS A 10 5.75 14.03 -18.84
C LYS A 10 4.46 13.71 -18.08
N SER A 11 3.73 14.74 -17.65
CA SER A 11 2.47 14.60 -16.88
C SER A 11 1.41 13.78 -17.61
N VAL A 12 1.27 13.95 -18.93
CA VAL A 12 0.36 13.14 -19.76
C VAL A 12 0.83 11.68 -19.84
N SER A 13 2.13 11.44 -19.96
CA SER A 13 2.69 10.09 -20.06
C SER A 13 2.56 9.32 -18.74
N GLU A 14 2.84 9.95 -17.60
CA GLU A 14 2.63 9.39 -16.26
C GLU A 14 1.14 9.11 -15.96
N TYR A 15 0.23 9.93 -16.47
CA TYR A 15 -1.22 9.67 -16.36
C TYR A 15 -1.63 8.41 -17.15
N PHE A 16 -1.14 8.26 -18.39
CA PHE A 16 -1.49 7.12 -19.25
C PHE A 16 -0.61 5.86 -19.05
N GLY A 17 0.40 5.90 -18.17
CA GLY A 17 1.33 4.78 -17.95
C GLY A 17 2.30 4.55 -19.11
N ILE A 18 2.54 5.57 -19.93
CA ILE A 18 3.42 5.49 -21.11
C ILE A 18 4.87 5.69 -20.66
N SER A 19 5.74 4.74 -21.01
CA SER A 19 7.18 4.83 -20.81
C SER A 19 7.95 4.25 -22.01
N GLY A 20 9.23 4.61 -22.14
CA GLY A 20 10.06 4.28 -23.29
C GLY A 20 9.87 5.22 -24.49
N SER A 21 10.57 4.93 -25.58
CA SER A 21 10.58 5.72 -26.83
C SER A 21 9.70 5.16 -27.95
N ASP A 22 9.16 3.96 -27.78
CA ASP A 22 8.46 3.24 -28.84
C ASP A 22 7.03 3.79 -29.05
N PRO A 23 6.52 3.85 -30.30
CA PRO A 23 5.14 4.25 -30.55
C PRO A 23 4.12 3.35 -29.85
N LYS A 24 3.44 3.90 -28.84
CA LYS A 24 2.29 3.26 -28.16
C LYS A 24 0.98 3.80 -28.72
N VAL A 25 0.04 2.89 -28.98
CA VAL A 25 -1.36 3.20 -29.32
C VAL A 25 -2.20 2.93 -28.08
N LEU A 26 -3.12 3.86 -27.77
CA LEU A 26 -4.05 3.73 -26.66
C LEU A 26 -5.43 4.24 -27.07
N ALA A 27 -6.45 3.76 -26.37
CA ALA A 27 -7.78 4.35 -26.36
C ALA A 27 -8.10 4.85 -24.94
N TYR A 28 -8.89 5.92 -24.87
CA TYR A 28 -9.34 6.56 -23.64
C TYR A 28 -10.79 6.98 -23.84
N THR A 29 -11.68 6.61 -22.91
CA THR A 29 -13.12 6.85 -23.02
C THR A 29 -13.54 8.29 -22.71
N GLY A 30 -12.63 9.11 -22.19
CA GLY A 30 -12.90 10.48 -21.78
C GLY A 30 -13.07 10.62 -20.27
N ASN A 31 -13.50 11.80 -19.84
CA ASN A 31 -13.48 12.19 -18.43
C ASN A 31 -14.70 11.68 -17.63
N ASP A 32 -15.64 10.97 -18.25
CA ASP A 32 -16.87 10.48 -17.61
C ASP A 32 -16.64 9.20 -16.79
N ASP A 33 -15.83 8.27 -17.31
CA ASP A 33 -15.44 7.01 -16.65
C ASP A 33 -13.92 6.75 -16.63
N GLY A 34 -13.11 7.55 -17.34
CA GLY A 34 -11.65 7.60 -17.22
C GLY A 34 -10.90 6.33 -17.66
N ARG A 35 -11.56 5.37 -18.31
CA ARG A 35 -10.95 4.07 -18.66
C ARG A 35 -9.89 4.23 -19.75
N LYS A 36 -8.74 3.61 -19.50
CA LYS A 36 -7.56 3.57 -20.38
C LYS A 36 -7.46 2.18 -20.99
N PHE A 37 -7.00 2.08 -22.23
CA PHE A 37 -6.80 0.81 -22.92
C PHE A 37 -5.51 0.91 -23.73
N ILE A 38 -4.56 0.00 -23.53
CA ILE A 38 -3.29 -0.02 -24.27
C ILE A 38 -3.32 -1.12 -25.32
N PHE A 39 -2.92 -0.78 -26.54
CA PHE A 39 -2.68 -1.76 -27.60
C PHE A 39 -1.27 -2.33 -27.45
N ASP A 40 -1.17 -3.55 -26.94
CA ASP A 40 0.09 -4.29 -26.85
C ASP A 40 0.24 -5.21 -28.08
N GLY A 41 0.76 -4.64 -29.17
CA GLY A 41 0.90 -5.33 -30.44
C GLY A 41 1.72 -4.56 -31.47
N GLU A 42 2.02 -5.23 -32.58
CA GLU A 42 2.69 -4.63 -33.73
C GLU A 42 1.80 -3.54 -34.37
N VAL A 43 2.34 -2.34 -34.53
CA VAL A 43 1.62 -1.14 -35.00
C VAL A 43 1.39 -1.20 -36.52
N THR A 44 0.37 -1.95 -36.94
CA THR A 44 -0.09 -2.05 -38.34
C THR A 44 -1.54 -1.57 -38.49
N VAL A 45 -1.90 -1.08 -39.68
CA VAL A 45 -3.22 -0.49 -39.96
C VAL A 45 -4.37 -1.44 -39.59
N ASP A 46 -4.28 -2.71 -39.98
CA ASP A 46 -5.32 -3.70 -39.72
C ASP A 46 -5.47 -4.02 -38.23
N LYS A 47 -4.35 -4.08 -37.48
CA LYS A 47 -4.36 -4.37 -36.03
C LYS A 47 -4.88 -3.17 -35.23
N ILE A 48 -4.51 -1.95 -35.62
CA ILE A 48 -5.04 -0.71 -35.02
C ILE A 48 -6.54 -0.57 -35.32
N LYS A 49 -6.99 -0.92 -36.53
CA LYS A 49 -8.40 -0.93 -36.89
C LYS A 49 -9.19 -1.93 -36.04
N ALA A 50 -8.70 -3.16 -35.89
CA ALA A 50 -9.32 -4.17 -35.02
C ALA A 50 -9.39 -3.71 -33.55
N PHE A 51 -8.31 -3.13 -33.02
CA PHE A 51 -8.31 -2.53 -31.67
C PHE A 51 -9.34 -1.40 -31.51
N GLY A 52 -9.51 -0.55 -32.53
CA GLY A 52 -10.54 0.48 -32.54
C GLY A 52 -11.97 -0.07 -32.62
N GLU A 53 -12.19 -1.13 -33.39
CA GLU A 53 -13.48 -1.82 -33.47
C GLU A 53 -13.82 -2.53 -32.14
N ASP A 54 -12.86 -3.23 -31.54
CA ASP A 54 -13.05 -3.89 -30.23
C ASP A 54 -13.19 -2.89 -29.06
N PHE A 55 -12.62 -1.69 -29.17
CA PHE A 55 -12.84 -0.58 -28.23
C PHE A 55 -14.27 -0.04 -28.32
N LEU A 56 -14.77 0.21 -29.54
CA LEU A 56 -16.12 0.72 -29.77
C LEU A 56 -17.22 -0.30 -29.43
N GLU A 57 -16.89 -1.60 -29.43
CA GLU A 57 -17.77 -2.69 -29.01
C GLU A 57 -17.60 -3.09 -27.53
N ASP A 58 -16.86 -2.32 -26.72
CA ASP A 58 -16.60 -2.52 -25.27
C ASP A 58 -16.05 -3.92 -24.91
N LYS A 59 -15.33 -4.56 -25.85
CA LYS A 59 -14.71 -5.89 -25.67
C LYS A 59 -13.35 -5.83 -24.98
N LEU A 60 -12.66 -4.70 -25.08
CA LEU A 60 -11.31 -4.56 -24.53
C LEU A 60 -11.33 -4.60 -23.00
N LYS A 61 -10.26 -5.12 -22.40
CA LYS A 61 -10.03 -5.01 -20.95
C LYS A 61 -9.38 -3.66 -20.63
N PRO A 62 -9.89 -2.89 -19.66
CA PRO A 62 -9.23 -1.68 -19.21
C PRO A 62 -7.80 -1.98 -18.71
N PHE A 63 -6.88 -1.11 -19.09
CA PHE A 63 -5.53 -1.06 -18.55
C PHE A 63 -5.55 -0.27 -17.24
N PHE A 64 -4.84 -0.80 -16.25
CA PHE A 64 -4.56 -0.16 -14.97
C PHE A 64 -3.05 -0.08 -14.80
N LYS A 65 -2.54 1.07 -14.35
CA LYS A 65 -1.10 1.22 -14.11
C LYS A 65 -0.62 0.30 -12.98
N SER A 66 0.58 -0.22 -13.14
CA SER A 66 1.32 -0.95 -12.10
C SER A 66 2.81 -0.67 -12.24
N ASP A 67 3.47 -0.42 -11.12
CA ASP A 67 4.92 -0.57 -11.03
C ASP A 67 5.33 -2.04 -11.26
N PRO A 68 6.62 -2.32 -11.53
CA PRO A 68 7.17 -3.66 -11.45
C PRO A 68 6.91 -4.29 -10.07
N VAL A 69 6.52 -5.56 -10.05
CA VAL A 69 6.39 -6.33 -8.80
C VAL A 69 7.78 -6.41 -8.14
N PRO A 70 7.95 -6.03 -6.86
CA PRO A 70 9.26 -5.99 -6.21
C PRO A 70 9.84 -7.40 -6.03
N GLU A 71 11.14 -7.55 -6.28
CA GLU A 71 11.86 -8.85 -6.20
C GLU A 71 11.79 -9.49 -4.80
N THR A 72 11.66 -8.68 -3.74
CA THR A 72 11.49 -9.11 -2.35
C THR A 72 10.40 -8.28 -1.67
N ASN A 73 9.58 -8.93 -0.84
CA ASN A 73 8.45 -8.28 -0.16
C ASN A 73 8.36 -8.71 1.33
N ASP A 74 9.51 -8.90 1.96
CA ASP A 74 9.63 -9.53 3.29
C ASP A 74 9.41 -8.57 4.47
N GLY A 75 9.21 -7.28 4.21
CA GLY A 75 8.99 -6.25 5.23
C GLY A 75 7.74 -6.49 6.10
N ASP A 76 7.72 -5.86 7.28
CA ASP A 76 6.56 -5.88 8.19
C ASP A 76 5.32 -5.24 7.51
N VAL A 77 5.51 -4.19 6.70
CA VAL A 77 4.52 -3.65 5.75
C VAL A 77 4.79 -4.23 4.36
N LYS A 78 3.77 -4.77 3.70
CA LYS A 78 3.86 -5.31 2.34
C LYS A 78 3.70 -4.22 1.28
N ILE A 79 4.53 -4.26 0.25
CA ILE A 79 4.42 -3.39 -0.93
C ILE A 79 3.43 -4.02 -1.91
N VAL A 80 2.41 -3.26 -2.28
CA VAL A 80 1.40 -3.63 -3.26
C VAL A 80 1.55 -2.76 -4.50
N VAL A 81 1.47 -3.39 -5.66
CA VAL A 81 1.43 -2.79 -6.99
C VAL A 81 0.20 -3.34 -7.72
N GLY A 82 -0.26 -2.69 -8.80
CA GLY A 82 -1.48 -3.12 -9.52
C GLY A 82 -1.46 -4.61 -9.90
N ASN A 83 -0.30 -5.13 -10.34
CA ASN A 83 -0.12 -6.52 -10.79
C ASN A 83 -0.04 -7.58 -9.66
N ASN A 84 0.14 -7.20 -8.39
CA ASN A 84 0.12 -8.16 -7.26
C ASN A 84 -1.01 -7.88 -6.24
N PHE A 85 -1.92 -6.96 -6.58
CA PHE A 85 -3.02 -6.56 -5.70
C PHE A 85 -3.92 -7.73 -5.32
N ASP A 86 -4.33 -8.55 -6.28
CA ASP A 86 -5.24 -9.67 -6.02
C ASP A 86 -4.60 -10.76 -5.15
N GLU A 87 -3.29 -11.01 -5.33
CA GLU A 87 -2.53 -11.98 -4.53
C GLU A 87 -2.40 -11.55 -3.07
N ILE A 88 -2.12 -10.26 -2.80
CA ILE A 88 -1.83 -9.76 -1.45
C ILE A 88 -3.09 -9.28 -0.72
N VAL A 89 -3.97 -8.55 -1.43
CA VAL A 89 -5.10 -7.83 -0.82
C VAL A 89 -6.39 -8.64 -0.90
N LEU A 90 -6.58 -9.45 -1.95
CA LEU A 90 -7.76 -10.30 -2.14
C LEU A 90 -7.54 -11.78 -1.76
N ASP A 91 -6.46 -12.12 -1.05
CA ASP A 91 -6.35 -13.43 -0.37
C ASP A 91 -7.48 -13.57 0.67
N GLU A 92 -8.48 -14.40 0.36
CA GLU A 92 -9.63 -14.70 1.21
C GLU A 92 -9.22 -15.30 2.58
N SER A 93 -7.98 -15.77 2.75
CA SER A 93 -7.45 -16.25 4.04
C SER A 93 -6.90 -15.13 4.95
N LYS A 94 -6.82 -13.88 4.48
CA LYS A 94 -6.23 -12.74 5.21
C LYS A 94 -7.21 -11.62 5.45
N ASP A 95 -7.19 -11.09 6.67
CA ASP A 95 -7.60 -9.73 6.94
C ASP A 95 -6.49 -8.78 6.45
N VAL A 96 -6.80 -7.77 5.64
CA VAL A 96 -5.78 -6.89 5.04
C VAL A 96 -6.12 -5.42 5.27
N LEU A 97 -5.21 -4.68 5.89
CA LEU A 97 -5.23 -3.22 5.92
C LEU A 97 -4.30 -2.68 4.82
N LEU A 98 -4.83 -1.79 3.97
CA LEU A 98 -4.11 -1.16 2.88
C LEU A 98 -4.07 0.37 3.05
N GLU A 99 -2.88 0.95 3.06
CA GLU A 99 -2.68 2.39 2.83
C GLU A 99 -2.48 2.64 1.33
N ILE A 100 -3.37 3.43 0.72
CA ILE A 100 -3.15 4.02 -0.60
C ILE A 100 -2.55 5.41 -0.37
N TYR A 101 -1.31 5.61 -0.80
CA TYR A 101 -0.51 6.80 -0.50
C TYR A 101 0.04 7.48 -1.77
N ALA A 102 0.61 8.68 -1.59
CA ALA A 102 1.41 9.36 -2.59
C ALA A 102 2.74 9.85 -1.96
N PRO A 103 3.91 9.65 -2.59
CA PRO A 103 5.22 9.95 -1.96
C PRO A 103 5.42 11.40 -1.55
N TRP A 104 4.80 12.34 -2.28
CA TRP A 104 4.86 13.78 -2.02
C TRP A 104 3.85 14.26 -0.98
N CYS A 105 2.92 13.41 -0.51
CA CYS A 105 1.88 13.81 0.42
C CYS A 105 2.39 13.78 1.87
N GLY A 106 2.58 14.97 2.47
CA GLY A 106 3.04 15.10 3.86
C GLY A 106 2.16 14.39 4.90
N HIS A 107 0.86 14.19 4.61
CA HIS A 107 -0.02 13.39 5.47
C HIS A 107 0.32 11.88 5.44
N CYS A 108 0.80 11.35 4.31
CA CYS A 108 1.29 9.97 4.20
C CYS A 108 2.64 9.83 4.90
N GLN A 109 3.56 10.78 4.66
CA GLN A 109 4.87 10.81 5.31
C GLN A 109 4.79 10.87 6.85
N HIS A 110 3.75 11.52 7.40
CA HIS A 110 3.49 11.53 8.84
C HIS A 110 2.83 10.23 9.36
N LEU A 111 2.07 9.53 8.51
CA LEU A 111 1.44 8.24 8.83
C LEU A 111 2.45 7.08 8.79
N GLU A 112 3.38 7.08 7.82
CA GLU A 112 4.35 6.01 7.60
C GLU A 112 5.09 5.51 8.86
N PRO A 113 5.67 6.34 9.76
CA PRO A 113 6.32 5.83 10.97
C PRO A 113 5.35 5.14 11.94
N ILE A 114 4.07 5.57 11.96
CA ILE A 114 3.01 5.00 12.80
C ILE A 114 2.52 3.68 12.20
N TYR A 115 2.39 3.62 10.87
CA TYR A 115 1.98 2.45 10.11
C TYR A 115 3.03 1.33 10.16
N ASN A 116 4.31 1.67 10.00
CA ASN A 116 5.43 0.75 10.22
C ASN A 116 5.50 0.23 11.66
N LYS A 117 5.22 1.07 12.66
CA LYS A 117 5.16 0.64 14.07
C LYS A 117 4.01 -0.33 14.32
N LEU A 118 2.81 -0.04 13.80
CA LEU A 118 1.65 -0.93 13.84
C LEU A 118 1.97 -2.30 13.22
N ALA A 119 2.53 -2.31 12.01
CA ALA A 119 2.91 -3.54 11.31
C ALA A 119 3.91 -4.38 12.12
N LYS A 120 4.96 -3.75 12.66
CA LYS A 120 5.96 -4.40 13.51
C LYS A 120 5.38 -5.00 14.81
N HIS A 121 4.30 -4.44 15.34
CA HIS A 121 3.56 -5.05 16.46
C HIS A 121 2.68 -6.23 16.03
N LEU A 122 2.18 -6.25 14.79
CA LEU A 122 1.22 -7.25 14.29
C LEU A 122 1.87 -8.42 13.51
N ARG A 123 3.13 -8.29 13.06
CA ARG A 123 3.90 -9.22 12.22
C ARG A 123 3.98 -10.71 12.64
N SER A 124 3.42 -11.10 13.78
CA SER A 124 3.33 -12.49 14.27
C SER A 124 1.89 -13.03 14.26
N ILE A 125 1.00 -12.38 13.52
CA ILE A 125 -0.40 -12.75 13.30
C ILE A 125 -0.56 -13.06 11.81
N ASP A 126 -0.32 -14.32 11.43
CA ASP A 126 -0.25 -14.75 10.02
C ASP A 126 -1.57 -14.56 9.22
N SER A 127 -2.67 -14.26 9.92
CA SER A 127 -3.99 -13.97 9.35
C SER A 127 -4.20 -12.49 9.02
N LEU A 128 -3.25 -11.60 9.36
CA LEU A 128 -3.43 -10.15 9.26
C LEU A 128 -2.24 -9.50 8.53
N VAL A 129 -2.51 -8.91 7.37
CA VAL A 129 -1.52 -8.22 6.54
C VAL A 129 -1.68 -6.71 6.67
N ILE A 130 -0.58 -6.01 6.86
CA ILE A 130 -0.49 -4.55 6.75
C ILE A 130 0.27 -4.23 5.46
N ALA A 131 -0.32 -3.42 4.58
CA ALA A 131 0.16 -3.22 3.21
C ALA A 131 0.08 -1.76 2.78
N LYS A 132 0.91 -1.34 1.82
CA LYS A 132 0.81 -0.01 1.19
C LYS A 132 0.98 -0.06 -0.33
N MET A 133 0.26 0.81 -1.03
CA MET A 133 0.29 0.96 -2.50
C MET A 133 0.47 2.43 -2.86
N ASP A 134 1.39 2.73 -3.78
CA ASP A 134 1.55 4.08 -4.33
C ASP A 134 0.45 4.33 -5.38
N GLY A 135 -0.59 5.07 -4.99
CA GLY A 135 -1.73 5.40 -5.85
C GLY A 135 -1.42 6.42 -6.95
N THR A 136 -0.18 6.94 -7.03
CA THR A 136 0.25 7.78 -8.16
C THR A 136 0.75 6.94 -9.34
N GLN A 137 1.33 5.77 -9.07
CA GLN A 137 1.85 4.84 -10.08
C GLN A 137 1.02 3.57 -10.25
N ASN A 138 0.18 3.22 -9.27
CA ASN A 138 -0.59 1.97 -9.27
C ASN A 138 -2.10 2.24 -9.21
N GLU A 139 -2.85 1.51 -10.02
CA GLU A 139 -4.31 1.61 -10.13
C GLU A 139 -4.92 0.21 -9.97
N HIS A 140 -6.07 0.09 -9.32
CA HIS A 140 -6.82 -1.17 -9.28
C HIS A 140 -8.33 -0.93 -9.03
N PRO A 141 -9.28 -1.65 -9.68
CA PRO A 141 -10.72 -1.44 -9.50
C PRO A 141 -11.22 -1.52 -8.05
N ARG A 142 -10.49 -2.26 -7.21
CA ARG A 142 -10.79 -2.50 -5.80
C ARG A 142 -10.13 -1.48 -4.86
N ALA A 143 -9.27 -0.60 -5.38
CA ALA A 143 -8.43 0.33 -4.65
C ALA A 143 -8.84 1.80 -4.90
N LYS A 144 -10.13 2.10 -4.69
CA LYS A 144 -10.68 3.44 -4.91
C LYS A 144 -10.18 4.40 -3.82
N SER A 145 -9.60 5.54 -4.22
CA SER A 145 -9.11 6.57 -3.31
C SER A 145 -9.39 7.98 -3.86
N ASP A 146 -10.20 8.76 -3.15
CA ASP A 146 -10.51 10.15 -3.51
C ASP A 146 -9.42 11.16 -3.04
N GLY A 147 -8.37 10.68 -2.39
CA GLY A 147 -7.25 11.47 -1.88
C GLY A 147 -6.18 10.60 -1.21
N PHE A 148 -5.20 11.23 -0.54
CA PHE A 148 -4.09 10.52 0.11
C PHE A 148 -3.78 11.05 1.53
N PRO A 149 -3.54 10.16 2.53
CA PRO A 149 -3.70 8.71 2.46
C PRO A 149 -5.18 8.31 2.53
N THR A 150 -5.57 7.32 1.73
CA THR A 150 -6.83 6.57 1.93
C THR A 150 -6.47 5.23 2.60
N LEU A 151 -7.20 4.86 3.64
CA LEU A 151 -7.03 3.57 4.32
C LEU A 151 -8.25 2.68 4.06
N LEU A 152 -8.00 1.51 3.48
CA LEU A 152 -9.02 0.52 3.15
C LEU A 152 -8.75 -0.79 3.89
N PHE A 153 -9.79 -1.40 4.46
CA PHE A 153 -9.71 -2.70 5.11
C PHE A 153 -10.53 -3.75 4.35
N PHE A 154 -9.90 -4.87 4.02
CA PHE A 154 -10.45 -5.98 3.27
C PHE A 154 -10.52 -7.22 4.19
N PRO A 155 -11.68 -7.53 4.79
CA PRO A 155 -11.79 -8.66 5.72
C PRO A 155 -11.55 -10.01 5.04
N ALA A 156 -11.07 -11.00 5.81
CA ALA A 156 -10.95 -12.38 5.33
C ALA A 156 -12.34 -12.98 5.02
N GLY A 157 -12.43 -13.84 4.01
CA GLY A 157 -13.67 -14.50 3.58
C GLY A 157 -14.75 -13.58 3.01
N ASN A 158 -14.41 -12.34 2.65
CA ASN A 158 -15.35 -11.29 2.25
C ASN A 158 -14.86 -10.42 1.08
N LYS A 159 -13.87 -10.87 0.29
CA LYS A 159 -13.19 -10.03 -0.71
C LYS A 159 -14.05 -9.67 -1.94
N SER A 160 -15.24 -10.27 -2.07
CA SER A 160 -16.23 -9.93 -3.10
C SER A 160 -17.02 -8.63 -2.83
N PHE A 161 -17.08 -8.15 -1.59
CA PHE A 161 -17.80 -6.92 -1.21
C PHE A 161 -16.84 -5.71 -1.19
N ASP A 162 -17.34 -4.47 -1.27
CA ASP A 162 -16.49 -3.27 -1.17
C ASP A 162 -15.75 -3.23 0.19
N PRO A 163 -14.50 -2.70 0.23
CA PRO A 163 -13.72 -2.60 1.46
C PRO A 163 -14.31 -1.60 2.47
N ILE A 164 -13.94 -1.77 3.74
CA ILE A 164 -14.30 -0.83 4.81
C ILE A 164 -13.29 0.32 4.82
N THR A 165 -13.73 1.55 4.55
CA THR A 165 -12.89 2.75 4.72
C THR A 165 -12.58 2.97 6.21
N VAL A 166 -11.31 3.20 6.53
CA VAL A 166 -10.82 3.22 7.92
C VAL A 166 -10.69 4.64 8.46
N GLU A 167 -11.82 5.18 8.92
CA GLU A 167 -11.92 6.51 9.53
C GLU A 167 -11.57 6.46 11.04
N THR A 168 -10.27 6.53 11.36
CA THR A 168 -9.78 6.58 12.75
C THR A 168 -8.68 7.62 12.95
N ASP A 169 -8.41 7.98 14.22
CA ASP A 169 -7.18 8.67 14.59
C ASP A 169 -5.96 7.93 14.02
N ARG A 170 -4.97 8.67 13.52
CA ARG A 170 -3.74 8.11 12.96
C ARG A 170 -2.76 7.71 14.08
N THR A 171 -3.11 6.69 14.86
CA THR A 171 -2.33 6.18 15.98
C THR A 171 -2.33 4.65 16.03
N VAL A 172 -1.26 4.04 16.56
CA VAL A 172 -1.16 2.57 16.71
C VAL A 172 -2.34 2.01 17.54
N VAL A 173 -2.71 2.70 18.63
CA VAL A 173 -3.86 2.37 19.48
C VAL A 173 -5.16 2.31 18.69
N ALA A 174 -5.44 3.32 17.87
CA ALA A 174 -6.69 3.43 17.13
C ALA A 174 -6.80 2.39 16.02
N PHE A 175 -5.74 2.19 15.23
CA PHE A 175 -5.69 1.13 14.23
C PHE A 175 -5.80 -0.27 14.86
N TYR A 176 -5.11 -0.54 15.97
CA TYR A 176 -5.26 -1.83 16.66
C TYR A 176 -6.69 -2.06 17.17
N LYS A 177 -7.35 -1.02 17.73
CA LYS A 177 -8.77 -1.10 18.14
C LYS A 177 -9.69 -1.40 16.96
N PHE A 178 -9.51 -0.71 15.83
CA PHE A 178 -10.28 -0.95 14.61
C PHE A 178 -10.09 -2.38 14.09
N LEU A 179 -8.83 -2.81 13.90
CA LEU A 179 -8.52 -4.15 13.38
C LEU A 179 -9.08 -5.24 14.30
N LYS A 180 -8.97 -5.07 15.62
CA LYS A 180 -9.54 -5.99 16.62
C LYS A 180 -11.08 -6.04 16.60
N GLN A 181 -11.75 -4.99 16.12
CA GLN A 181 -13.20 -4.91 15.99
C GLN A 181 -13.72 -5.44 14.64
N HIS A 182 -12.94 -5.28 13.56
CA HIS A 182 -13.39 -5.51 12.18
C HIS A 182 -12.77 -6.74 11.49
N ALA A 183 -11.69 -7.32 12.02
CA ALA A 183 -11.07 -8.52 11.46
C ALA A 183 -12.00 -9.75 11.55
N SER A 184 -12.12 -10.47 10.43
CA SER A 184 -12.83 -11.74 10.33
C SER A 184 -12.16 -12.85 11.17
N ILE A 185 -10.84 -12.81 11.33
CA ILE A 185 -10.05 -13.82 12.05
C ILE A 185 -9.59 -13.25 13.41
N PRO A 186 -10.15 -13.70 14.55
CA PRO A 186 -9.85 -13.12 15.85
C PRO A 186 -8.39 -13.31 16.30
N PHE A 187 -7.67 -12.20 16.48
CA PHE A 187 -6.27 -12.18 16.89
C PHE A 187 -6.04 -11.52 18.25
N LYS A 188 -4.83 -11.67 18.80
CA LYS A 188 -4.37 -11.00 20.02
C LYS A 188 -2.90 -10.63 19.86
N LEU A 189 -2.53 -9.41 20.25
CA LEU A 189 -1.12 -9.04 20.40
C LEU A 189 -0.47 -9.90 21.49
N GLN A 190 0.64 -10.55 21.14
CA GLN A 190 1.51 -11.17 22.13
C GLN A 190 2.23 -10.06 22.89
N LYS A 191 2.17 -10.08 24.24
CA LYS A 191 3.03 -9.19 25.04
C LYS A 191 4.49 -9.54 24.74
N PRO A 192 5.40 -8.56 24.59
CA PRO A 192 6.79 -8.85 24.30
C PRO A 192 7.40 -9.70 25.43
N THR A 193 7.68 -10.97 25.13
CA THR A 193 8.36 -11.88 26.04
C THR A 193 9.74 -11.32 26.34
N SER A 194 9.98 -10.93 27.59
CA SER A 194 11.27 -10.42 28.03
C SER A 194 12.32 -11.53 27.96
N THR A 195 13.16 -11.51 26.92
CA THR A 195 14.27 -12.44 26.76
C THR A 195 15.16 -12.42 28.02
N PRO A 196 15.47 -13.57 28.64
CA PRO A 196 16.39 -13.61 29.77
C PRO A 196 17.75 -13.02 29.38
N LYS A 197 18.18 -12.00 30.13
CA LYS A 197 19.54 -11.46 30.02
C LYS A 197 20.51 -12.55 30.52
N PRO A 198 21.60 -12.88 29.80
CA PRO A 198 22.57 -13.84 30.30
C PRO A 198 23.21 -13.30 31.59
N GLU A 199 23.30 -14.16 32.61
CA GLU A 199 23.97 -13.83 33.87
C GLU A 199 25.49 -13.71 33.65
N GLY A 200 26.10 -12.72 34.28
CA GLY A 200 27.48 -12.31 33.97
C GLY A 200 28.15 -11.56 35.13
N SER A 201 28.30 -12.25 36.26
CA SER A 201 29.26 -12.02 37.36
C SER A 201 29.43 -10.60 37.94
N ASP A 202 29.13 -10.45 39.23
CA ASP A 202 29.56 -9.33 40.07
C ASP A 202 31.08 -9.07 40.06
N VAL A 203 31.47 -7.79 40.07
CA VAL A 203 32.43 -7.26 41.05
C VAL A 203 32.03 -5.80 41.42
N LYS A 204 32.00 -5.49 42.72
CA LYS A 204 31.83 -4.16 43.36
C LYS A 204 33.18 -3.39 43.38
N GLU A 205 33.41 -2.18 43.90
CA GLU A 205 32.70 -0.95 44.35
C GLU A 205 33.80 0.16 44.30
N SER A 206 33.60 1.49 44.28
CA SER A 206 32.47 2.42 44.39
C SER A 206 32.85 3.68 43.56
N SER A 207 32.42 4.95 43.69
CA SER A 207 31.55 5.71 44.61
C SER A 207 31.09 7.02 43.93
N ASP A 208 29.95 7.58 44.35
CA ASP A 208 29.56 9.01 44.42
C ASP A 208 29.95 10.04 43.31
N ALA A 209 29.06 10.95 42.87
CA ALA A 209 27.61 11.12 43.11
C ALA A 209 26.99 12.13 42.12
N LYS A 210 25.66 12.05 41.91
CA LYS A 210 24.71 13.10 41.43
C LYS A 210 25.07 13.89 40.14
N GLU A 211 24.21 14.29 39.20
CA GLU A 211 22.77 14.29 38.89
C GLU A 211 22.69 15.20 37.60
N THR A 212 21.74 15.20 36.67
CA THR A 212 20.40 14.59 36.52
C THR A 212 20.11 14.36 35.02
N GLN A 213 19.44 13.24 34.73
CA GLN A 213 18.38 12.93 33.73
C GLN A 213 17.98 13.98 32.65
N SER A 214 17.42 13.62 31.49
CA SER A 214 16.96 12.30 30.98
C SER A 214 17.02 12.20 29.45
N SER A 215 17.36 11.02 28.93
CA SER A 215 17.01 10.59 27.58
C SER A 215 15.67 9.87 27.60
N SER A 216 14.65 10.39 26.90
CA SER A 216 13.29 9.85 26.91
C SER A 216 13.10 8.63 26.01
N ASN A 217 13.39 7.43 26.52
CA ASN A 217 12.78 6.20 26.02
C ASN A 217 11.34 6.15 26.55
N SER A 218 10.36 6.52 25.73
CA SER A 218 8.93 6.42 26.07
C SER A 218 8.43 4.97 26.00
N ASP A 219 7.69 4.53 27.01
CA ASP A 219 7.38 3.13 27.25
C ASP A 219 6.44 2.46 26.23
N VAL A 220 6.72 1.19 25.94
CA VAL A 220 5.91 0.30 25.06
C VAL A 220 4.56 -0.09 25.71
N LYS A 221 4.21 0.49 26.87
CA LYS A 221 2.97 0.24 27.61
C LYS A 221 1.88 1.29 27.43
N ASP A 222 2.23 2.53 27.08
CA ASP A 222 1.25 3.61 26.99
C ASP A 222 0.60 3.73 25.60
N GLU A 223 0.97 2.84 24.67
CA GLU A 223 0.49 2.79 23.28
C GLU A 223 -0.33 1.53 22.92
N LEU A 224 -0.70 0.65 23.87
CA LEU A 224 -1.44 -0.61 23.61
C LEU A 224 -2.42 -1.05 24.71
#